data_AF-A0A925MEH7-F1
#
_entry.id   AF-A0A925MEH7-F1
#
_cell.length_a   1.000
_cell.length_b   1.000
_cell.length_c   1.000
_cell.angle_alpha   90.00
_cell.angle_beta   90.00
_cell.angle_gamma   90.00
#
_symmetry.space_group_name_H-M   'P 1'
#
loop_
_entity.id
_entity.type
_entity.pdbx_description
1 polymer ?
#
loop_
_entity_poly.entity_id
_entity_poly.type
_entity_poly.pdbx_seq_one_letter_code
_entity_poly.pdbx_strand_id
1 'polypeptide(L)'
;MGFQFAETMQGTVEWDADPGVRHPFSFEVTAEAESTRAHLRDGKATLRGVVHAPPLAAAGEAEGVITIRPLGQRIIRYELSFLGDDGRTYQVLGQKDIRLGAPVHSFTYLPAEIVDDAQRRVGTCEARFDHKRDTWSFLRSFRRV
;
A
#
# COMPACT_ATOMS: atom_id res chain seq x y z
N MET A 1 14.99 18.64 0.38
CA MET A 1 13.55 18.68 0.08
C MET A 1 13.12 17.25 0.00
N GLY A 2 12.67 16.72 1.13
CA GLY A 2 11.95 15.46 1.18
C GLY A 2 10.47 15.70 0.92
N PHE A 3 9.71 14.64 0.75
CA PHE A 3 8.25 14.73 0.77
C PHE A 3 7.71 13.57 1.60
N GLN A 4 6.65 13.87 2.34
CA GLN A 4 5.91 12.92 3.14
C GLN A 4 4.45 13.05 2.75
N PHE A 5 3.80 11.93 2.48
CA PHE A 5 2.37 11.90 2.22
C PHE A 5 1.76 10.67 2.90
N ALA A 6 0.62 10.83 3.55
CA ALA A 6 -0.13 9.72 4.13
C ALA A 6 -1.27 9.34 3.18
N GLU A 7 -1.45 8.04 2.98
CA GLU A 7 -2.55 7.47 2.21
C GLU A 7 -3.28 6.41 3.04
N THR A 8 -4.59 6.56 3.10
CA THR A 8 -5.51 5.60 3.69
C THR A 8 -6.24 4.86 2.57
N MET A 9 -6.05 3.55 2.51
CA MET A 9 -6.66 2.66 1.52
C MET A 9 -7.61 1.70 2.22
N GLN A 10 -8.78 1.48 1.63
CA GLN A 10 -9.82 0.59 2.16
C GLN A 10 -10.35 -0.29 1.06
N GLY A 11 -10.70 -1.53 1.37
CA GLY A 11 -11.19 -2.48 0.39
C GLY A 11 -11.47 -3.83 1.03
N THR A 12 -11.20 -4.89 0.29
CA THR A 12 -11.50 -6.26 0.72
C THR A 12 -10.37 -7.20 0.39
N VAL A 13 -10.19 -8.20 1.24
CA VAL A 13 -9.29 -9.32 1.02
C VAL A 13 -10.08 -10.61 0.92
N GLU A 14 -9.70 -11.46 -0.02
CA GLU A 14 -10.18 -12.83 -0.14
C GLU A 14 -9.01 -13.75 0.22
N TRP A 15 -9.20 -14.57 1.26
CA TRP A 15 -8.18 -15.49 1.74
C TRP A 15 -8.26 -16.82 0.98
N ASP A 16 -7.12 -17.40 0.64
CA ASP A 16 -7.06 -18.71 -0.01
C ASP A 16 -7.61 -19.83 0.90
N ALA A 17 -7.52 -19.63 2.22
CA ALA A 17 -8.08 -20.53 3.23
C ALA A 17 -9.62 -20.51 3.27
N ASP A 18 -10.27 -19.43 2.83
CA ASP A 18 -11.73 -19.26 2.84
C ASP A 18 -12.22 -18.66 1.50
N PRO A 19 -12.16 -19.45 0.41
CA PRO A 19 -12.43 -18.94 -0.92
C PRO A 19 -13.90 -18.51 -1.06
N GLY A 20 -14.11 -17.31 -1.60
CA GLY A 20 -15.45 -16.73 -1.82
C GLY A 20 -15.96 -15.86 -0.66
N VAL A 21 -15.24 -15.78 0.46
CA VAL A 21 -15.56 -14.85 1.55
C VAL A 21 -14.63 -13.64 1.48
N ARG A 22 -15.25 -12.46 1.39
CA ARG A 22 -14.55 -11.18 1.36
C ARG A 22 -14.49 -10.59 2.76
N HIS A 23 -13.29 -10.47 3.29
CA HIS A 23 -13.02 -9.81 4.55
C HIS A 23 -12.71 -8.33 4.31
N PRO A 24 -13.02 -7.45 5.27
CA PRO A 24 -12.61 -6.06 5.19
C PRO A 24 -11.08 -5.98 5.24
N PHE A 25 -10.50 -5.15 4.39
CA PHE A 25 -9.07 -4.89 4.34
C PHE A 25 -8.84 -3.39 4.27
N SER A 26 -7.98 -2.84 5.11
CA SER A 26 -7.59 -1.45 5.03
C SER A 26 -6.16 -1.27 5.49
N PHE A 27 -5.47 -0.28 4.94
CA PHE A 27 -4.15 0.08 5.40
C PHE A 27 -3.97 1.59 5.35
N GLU A 28 -3.31 2.09 6.39
CA GLU A 28 -2.98 3.50 6.57
C GLU A 28 -1.46 3.58 6.50
N VAL A 29 -0.92 4.06 5.39
CA VAL A 29 0.54 4.12 5.18
C VAL A 29 0.97 5.53 4.90
N THR A 30 2.06 5.92 5.54
CA THR A 30 2.80 7.15 5.29
C THR A 30 3.98 6.83 4.40
N ALA A 31 3.99 7.40 3.22
CA ALA A 31 5.15 7.41 2.36
C ALA A 31 6.08 8.57 2.76
N GLU A 32 7.34 8.24 2.99
CA GLU A 32 8.41 9.19 3.29
C GLU A 32 9.53 9.02 2.27
N ALA A 33 9.98 10.13 1.69
CA ALA A 33 11.18 10.16 0.87
C ALA A 33 12.12 11.25 1.38
N GLU A 34 13.30 10.84 1.86
CA GLU A 34 14.35 11.73 2.35
C GLU A 34 14.85 12.72 1.28
N SER A 35 14.65 12.41 -0.01
CA SER A 35 15.01 13.30 -1.11
C SER A 35 14.13 13.11 -2.33
N THR A 36 13.31 14.10 -2.67
CA THR A 36 12.48 14.11 -3.89
C THR A 36 13.32 13.91 -5.17
N ARG A 37 14.57 14.39 -5.19
CA ARG A 37 15.51 14.24 -6.32
C ARG A 37 16.06 12.82 -6.46
N ALA A 38 16.40 12.16 -5.35
CA ALA A 38 16.82 10.76 -5.35
C ALA A 38 15.64 9.84 -5.65
N HIS A 39 14.46 10.18 -5.13
CA HIS A 39 13.18 9.53 -5.45
C HIS A 39 12.80 9.66 -6.93
N LEU A 40 12.99 10.82 -7.58
CA LEU A 40 12.76 10.91 -9.03
C LEU A 40 13.74 10.07 -9.86
N ARG A 41 14.93 9.79 -9.31
CA ARG A 41 15.98 9.00 -9.99
C ARG A 41 15.82 7.49 -9.76
N ASP A 42 15.53 7.08 -8.53
CA ASP A 42 15.36 5.66 -8.17
C ASP A 42 13.89 5.22 -8.07
N GLY A 43 12.93 6.14 -8.11
CA GLY A 43 11.51 5.84 -7.96
C GLY A 43 11.09 5.38 -6.58
N LYS A 44 12.00 5.20 -5.61
CA LYS A 44 11.70 4.53 -4.34
C LYS A 44 11.38 5.48 -3.20
N ALA A 45 10.28 5.25 -2.49
CA ALA A 45 9.96 5.88 -1.21
C ALA A 45 9.67 4.80 -0.17
N THR A 46 9.98 5.09 1.09
CA THR A 46 9.71 4.18 2.21
C THR A 46 8.25 4.36 2.62
N LEU A 47 7.55 3.27 2.88
CA LEU A 47 6.19 3.27 3.41
C LEU A 47 6.23 2.79 4.86
N ARG A 48 5.51 3.47 5.75
CA ARG A 48 5.34 3.07 7.16
C ARG A 48 3.93 3.35 7.63
N GLY A 49 3.32 2.42 8.34
CA GLY A 49 1.90 2.53 8.65
C GLY A 49 1.34 1.37 9.45
N VAL A 50 0.03 1.18 9.31
CA VAL A 50 -0.72 0.11 9.95
C VAL A 50 -1.61 -0.57 8.91
N VAL A 51 -1.63 -1.90 8.92
CA VAL A 51 -2.48 -2.74 8.09
C VAL A 51 -3.53 -3.42 8.97
N HIS A 52 -4.77 -3.33 8.54
CA HIS A 52 -5.92 -4.01 9.10
C HIS A 52 -6.39 -5.05 8.08
N ALA A 53 -6.08 -6.32 8.36
CA ALA A 53 -6.38 -7.46 7.51
C ALA A 53 -6.94 -8.64 8.33
N PRO A 54 -8.14 -8.53 8.93
CA PRO A 54 -8.74 -9.64 9.64
C PRO A 54 -9.00 -10.86 8.72
N PRO A 55 -8.84 -12.09 9.23
CA PRO A 55 -8.49 -12.43 10.62
C PRO A 55 -6.97 -12.42 10.91
N LEU A 56 -6.09 -12.17 9.93
CA LEU A 56 -4.64 -12.23 10.11
C LEU A 56 -4.07 -11.11 10.98
N ALA A 57 -4.59 -9.89 10.84
CA ALA A 57 -4.12 -8.72 11.57
C ALA A 57 -5.26 -7.76 11.87
N ALA A 58 -5.56 -7.53 13.15
CA ALA A 58 -6.51 -6.51 13.59
C ALA A 58 -5.90 -5.11 13.47
N ALA A 59 -4.60 -4.95 13.72
CA ALA A 59 -3.83 -3.71 13.54
C ALA A 59 -2.32 -4.03 13.51
N GLY A 60 -1.84 -4.56 12.38
CA GLY A 60 -0.43 -4.92 12.20
C GLY A 60 0.41 -3.71 11.80
N GLU A 61 1.50 -3.45 12.51
CA GLU A 61 2.50 -2.47 12.06
C GLU A 61 3.04 -2.90 10.70
N ALA A 62 3.03 -1.96 9.75
CA ALA A 62 3.39 -2.21 8.37
C ALA A 62 4.53 -1.30 7.91
N GLU A 63 5.56 -1.89 7.32
CA GLU A 63 6.71 -1.18 6.78
C GLU A 63 7.08 -1.72 5.41
N GLY A 64 7.50 -0.85 4.50
CA GLY A 64 7.72 -1.26 3.13
C GLY A 64 8.32 -0.19 2.24
N VAL A 65 8.21 -0.42 0.94
CA VAL A 65 8.68 0.49 -0.08
C VAL A 65 7.69 0.59 -1.23
N ILE A 66 7.54 1.80 -1.77
CA ILE A 66 6.87 2.05 -3.03
C ILE A 66 7.89 2.43 -4.09
N THR A 67 7.87 1.74 -5.22
CA THR A 67 8.74 1.98 -6.36
C THR A 67 7.89 2.50 -7.52
N ILE A 68 8.01 3.80 -7.82
CA ILE A 68 7.32 4.51 -8.89
C ILE A 68 8.31 4.73 -10.04
N ARG A 69 8.13 4.01 -11.16
CA ARG A 69 8.95 4.13 -12.36
C ARG A 69 8.10 4.66 -13.52
N PRO A 70 7.80 5.97 -13.59
CA PRO A 70 6.94 6.53 -14.64
C PRO A 70 7.66 6.61 -16.00
N LEU A 71 8.99 6.77 -15.99
CA LEU A 71 9.83 6.86 -17.17
C LEU A 71 10.52 5.49 -17.38
N GLY A 72 10.36 4.90 -18.57
CA GLY A 72 10.86 3.57 -18.90
C GLY A 72 9.81 2.48 -18.68
N GLN A 73 9.64 2.02 -17.43
CA GLN A 73 8.79 0.86 -17.11
C GLN A 73 7.30 1.18 -16.97
N ARG A 74 6.95 2.43 -16.64
CA ARG A 74 5.57 2.88 -16.39
C ARG A 74 4.84 2.01 -15.37
N ILE A 75 5.48 1.70 -14.24
CA ILE A 75 4.89 0.89 -13.17
C ILE A 75 4.96 1.61 -11.82
N ILE A 76 4.02 1.27 -10.94
CA ILE A 76 4.02 1.56 -9.52
C ILE A 76 3.97 0.22 -8.81
N ARG A 77 5.05 -0.15 -8.12
CA ARG A 77 5.14 -1.37 -7.32
C ARG A 77 5.12 -0.99 -5.85
N TYR A 78 4.33 -1.65 -5.04
CA TYR A 78 4.28 -1.46 -3.60
C TYR A 78 4.51 -2.79 -2.91
N GLU A 79 5.37 -2.75 -1.90
CA GLU A 79 5.83 -3.92 -1.16
C GLU A 79 5.79 -3.53 0.31
N LEU A 80 4.76 -3.98 1.01
CA LEU A 80 4.51 -3.69 2.42
C LEU A 80 4.63 -4.98 3.22
N SER A 81 5.41 -4.99 4.28
CA SER A 81 5.50 -6.11 5.22
C SER A 81 4.75 -5.74 6.49
N PHE A 82 3.91 -6.61 7.02
CA PHE A 82 3.19 -6.38 8.27
C PHE A 82 3.24 -7.62 9.17
N LEU A 83 3.14 -7.40 10.49
CA LEU A 83 3.04 -8.46 11.47
C LEU A 83 1.56 -8.83 11.69
N GLY A 84 1.23 -10.11 11.56
CA GLY A 84 -0.09 -10.64 11.93
C GLY A 84 -0.20 -10.95 13.42
N ASP A 85 -1.43 -11.05 13.91
CA ASP A 85 -1.75 -11.43 15.30
C ASP A 85 -1.26 -12.84 15.65
N ASP A 86 -1.10 -13.71 14.64
CA ASP A 86 -0.47 -15.04 14.78
C ASP A 86 1.04 -14.99 15.05
N GLY A 87 1.65 -13.80 15.10
CA GLY A 87 3.09 -13.59 15.25
C GLY A 87 3.90 -13.87 13.98
N ARG A 88 3.23 -14.05 12.84
CA ARG A 88 3.85 -14.26 11.52
C ARG A 88 3.97 -12.96 10.75
N THR A 89 5.04 -12.85 9.96
CA THR A 89 5.21 -11.73 9.04
C THR A 89 4.58 -12.07 7.69
N TYR A 90 3.77 -11.15 7.20
CA TYR A 90 3.13 -11.22 5.90
C TYR A 90 3.59 -10.04 5.03
N GLN A 91 3.53 -10.21 3.72
CA GLN A 91 3.87 -9.16 2.77
C GLN A 91 2.71 -8.93 1.80
N VAL A 92 2.28 -7.67 1.70
CA VAL A 92 1.38 -7.18 0.67
C VAL A 92 2.22 -6.72 -0.51
N LEU A 93 2.11 -7.45 -1.61
CA LEU A 93 2.79 -7.16 -2.87
C LEU A 93 1.74 -6.70 -3.86
N GLY A 94 1.98 -5.58 -4.54
CA GLY A 94 1.18 -5.30 -5.71
C GLY A 94 1.86 -4.37 -6.68
N GLN A 95 1.32 -4.38 -7.88
CA GLN A 95 1.88 -3.68 -9.01
C GLN A 95 0.76 -3.08 -9.83
N LYS A 96 0.98 -1.85 -10.26
CA LYS A 96 0.06 -1.13 -11.12
C LYS A 96 0.79 -0.50 -12.29
N ASP A 97 0.31 -0.78 -13.48
CA ASP A 97 0.81 -0.19 -14.71
C ASP A 97 0.20 1.20 -14.95
N ILE A 98 1.05 2.19 -15.19
CA ILE A 98 0.70 3.57 -15.52
C ILE A 98 0.41 3.65 -17.03
N ARG A 99 -0.87 3.72 -17.39
CA ARG A 99 -1.29 3.99 -18.78
C ARG A 99 -1.45 5.50 -19.00
N LEU A 100 -0.74 6.05 -19.98
CA LEU A 100 -0.71 7.49 -20.34
C LEU A 100 -2.08 8.12 -20.68
N GLY A 101 -3.11 7.32 -20.97
CA GLY A 101 -4.42 7.80 -21.43
C GLY A 101 -5.51 7.95 -20.36
N ALA A 102 -5.30 7.49 -19.12
CA ALA A 102 -6.33 7.56 -18.07
C ALA A 102 -5.71 7.75 -16.67
N PRO A 103 -5.07 8.91 -16.41
CA PRO A 103 -4.39 9.15 -15.15
C PRO A 103 -5.34 9.30 -13.96
N VAL A 104 -6.60 9.67 -14.13
CA VAL A 104 -7.44 10.10 -12.97
C VAL A 104 -8.36 9.00 -12.42
N HIS A 105 -8.87 8.10 -13.28
CA HIS A 105 -9.83 7.06 -12.85
C HIS A 105 -9.14 5.78 -12.36
N SER A 106 -7.87 5.59 -12.72
CA SER A 106 -7.11 4.37 -12.40
C SER A 106 -6.49 4.39 -10.99
N PHE A 107 -6.42 5.53 -10.31
CA PHE A 107 -5.93 5.63 -8.91
C PHE A 107 -6.85 5.00 -7.88
N THR A 108 -8.05 4.61 -8.29
CA THR A 108 -9.07 4.15 -7.38
C THR A 108 -8.88 2.71 -6.93
N TYR A 109 -8.13 1.85 -7.65
CA TYR A 109 -7.98 0.43 -7.28
C TYR A 109 -6.51 0.00 -7.30
N LEU A 110 -6.09 -0.65 -6.22
CA LEU A 110 -4.77 -1.25 -6.03
C LEU A 110 -4.95 -2.76 -5.83
N PRO A 111 -4.76 -3.57 -6.89
CA PRO A 111 -4.80 -5.02 -6.79
C PRO A 111 -3.49 -5.51 -6.17
N ALA A 112 -3.61 -6.16 -5.02
CA ALA A 112 -2.52 -6.60 -4.20
C ALA A 112 -2.68 -8.08 -3.82
N GLU A 113 -1.57 -8.74 -3.55
CA GLU A 113 -1.51 -10.12 -3.10
C GLU A 113 -0.80 -10.15 -1.75
N ILE A 114 -1.34 -10.94 -0.82
CA ILE A 114 -0.74 -11.15 0.48
C ILE A 114 -0.01 -12.48 0.43
N VAL A 115 1.29 -12.46 0.74
CA VAL A 115 2.16 -13.62 0.84
C VAL A 115 2.66 -13.80 2.27
N ASP A 116 2.85 -15.04 2.69
CA ASP A 116 3.47 -15.41 3.97
C ASP A 116 5.01 -15.35 3.85
N ASP A 117 5.73 -15.54 4.96
CA ASP A 117 7.21 -15.58 5.04
C ASP A 117 7.82 -16.51 3.96
N ALA A 118 7.18 -17.65 3.70
CA ALA A 118 7.59 -18.59 2.66
C ALA A 118 7.31 -18.13 1.20
N GLN A 119 6.93 -16.87 0.98
CA GLN A 119 6.51 -16.30 -0.32
C GLN A 119 5.34 -17.07 -0.96
N ARG A 120 4.53 -17.73 -0.14
CA ARG A 120 3.30 -18.41 -0.58
C ARG A 120 2.15 -17.42 -0.48
N ARG A 121 1.40 -17.27 -1.57
CA ARG A 121 0.18 -16.45 -1.56
C ARG A 121 -0.85 -17.04 -0.62
N VAL A 122 -1.31 -16.23 0.33
CA VAL A 122 -2.33 -16.57 1.33
C VAL A 122 -3.64 -15.82 1.08
N GLY A 123 -3.61 -14.74 0.30
CA GLY A 123 -4.81 -14.01 -0.07
C GLY A 123 -4.59 -13.01 -1.19
N THR A 124 -5.69 -12.56 -1.77
CA THR A 124 -5.71 -11.47 -2.76
C THR A 124 -6.52 -10.33 -2.17
N CYS A 125 -5.97 -9.12 -2.14
CA CYS A 125 -6.65 -7.94 -1.66
C CYS A 125 -6.82 -6.90 -2.77
N GLU A 126 -7.96 -6.24 -2.75
CA GLU A 126 -8.23 -5.11 -3.61
C GLU A 126 -8.51 -3.92 -2.70
N ALA A 127 -7.63 -2.92 -2.74
CA ALA A 127 -7.77 -1.72 -1.93
C ALA A 127 -8.09 -0.53 -2.81
N ARG A 128 -8.98 0.35 -2.35
CA ARG A 128 -9.35 1.58 -3.03
C ARG A 128 -9.06 2.81 -2.21
N PHE A 129 -8.73 3.90 -2.91
CA PHE A 129 -8.50 5.20 -2.31
C PHE A 129 -9.82 5.77 -1.81
N ASP A 130 -9.92 6.05 -0.51
CA ASP A 130 -11.14 6.60 0.06
C ASP A 130 -11.04 8.13 0.17
N HIS A 131 -11.52 8.81 -0.88
CA HIS A 131 -11.61 10.27 -0.94
C HIS A 131 -12.57 10.90 0.12
N LYS A 132 -13.34 10.09 0.87
CA LYS A 132 -14.43 10.59 1.74
C LYS A 132 -14.05 10.80 3.20
N ARG A 133 -12.96 10.22 3.71
CA ARG A 133 -12.62 10.27 5.14
C ARG A 133 -11.32 11.01 5.50
N ASP A 134 -10.41 11.18 4.55
CA ASP A 134 -9.03 11.63 4.85
C ASP A 134 -8.78 13.14 4.68
N THR A 135 -9.78 13.93 4.28
CA THR A 135 -9.59 15.38 4.06
C THR A 135 -9.20 16.15 5.34
N TRP A 136 -9.35 15.56 6.52
CA TRP A 136 -9.04 16.21 7.81
C TRP A 136 -7.65 15.87 8.39
N SER A 137 -7.07 14.70 8.09
CA SER A 137 -5.68 14.36 8.45
C SER A 137 -4.67 14.96 7.46
N PHE A 138 -5.08 15.14 6.20
CA PHE A 138 -4.29 15.77 5.13
C PHE A 138 -3.67 17.12 5.50
N LEU A 139 -4.38 17.95 6.28
CA LEU A 139 -3.95 19.31 6.64
C LEU A 139 -2.94 19.34 7.79
N ARG A 140 -2.70 18.23 8.50
CA ARG A 140 -1.81 18.20 9.67
C ARG A 140 -0.41 17.66 9.38
N SER A 141 -0.19 16.98 8.25
CA SER A 141 1.09 16.30 7.95
C SER A 141 1.98 17.01 6.94
N PHE A 142 1.65 18.21 6.49
CA PHE A 142 2.60 19.09 5.79
C PHE A 142 3.61 19.68 6.78
N ARG A 143 4.51 18.84 7.29
CA ARG A 143 5.68 19.31 8.04
C ARG A 143 6.89 19.23 7.11
N ARG A 144 7.39 20.40 6.74
CA ARG A 144 8.61 20.58 5.95
C ARG A 144 9.79 20.02 6.75
N VAL A 145 10.41 18.96 6.25
CA VAL A 145 11.75 18.48 6.64
C VAL A 145 12.80 18.98 5.65
#